data_AF-A0A924TUM8-F1
#
_entry.id   AF-A0A924TUM8-F1
#
_cell.length_a   1.000
_cell.length_b   1.000
_cell.length_c   1.000
_cell.angle_alpha   90.00
_cell.angle_beta   90.00
_cell.angle_gamma   90.00
#
_symmetry.space_group_name_H-M   'P 1'
#
loop_
_entity.id
_entity.type
_entity.pdbx_description
1 polymer ?
#
loop_
_entity_poly.entity_id
_entity_poly.type
_entity_poly.pdbx_seq_one_letter_code
_entity_poly.pdbx_strand_id
1 'polypeptide(L)'
;VIAGQAWARGRGADPIKALLGATAVTGRTDAEAQEKFEDYQRYVSSEAALVHAAASMGIDLASFDMDEPVETQKSQAIVSNIEAMTRSAGPQWTKGQLLAQMVLGSRHPPWVGSAERIADTLMDWSQAADVDGFNLSRTVVPECFDDFIALVVPILQERGAYKTAYPSGTLRSKLFGHARLPASHAADGHRRLAV
;
A
#
# COMPACT_ATOMS: atom_id res chain seq x y z
N VAL A 1 -13.78 -2.09 11.64
CA VAL A 1 -13.22 -3.20 12.47
C VAL A 1 -12.03 -2.76 13.32
N ILE A 2 -10.99 -2.13 12.75
CA ILE A 2 -9.78 -1.71 13.48
C ILE A 2 -10.08 -0.64 14.55
N ALA A 3 -10.81 0.43 14.20
CA ALA A 3 -11.23 1.47 15.16
C ALA A 3 -12.06 0.88 16.32
N GLY A 4 -12.97 -0.04 16.02
CA GLY A 4 -13.76 -0.76 17.04
C GLY A 4 -12.92 -1.62 17.97
N GLN A 5 -11.88 -2.30 17.47
CA GLN A 5 -10.93 -3.05 18.31
C GLN A 5 -10.05 -2.14 19.16
N ALA A 6 -9.65 -0.98 18.63
CA ALA A 6 -8.87 0.00 19.38
C ALA A 6 -9.69 0.62 20.53
N TRP A 7 -10.96 0.93 20.25
CA TRP A 7 -11.91 1.41 21.25
C TRP A 7 -12.18 0.37 22.33
N ALA A 8 -12.40 -0.90 21.95
CA ALA A 8 -12.58 -2.01 22.89
C ALA A 8 -11.36 -2.24 23.83
N ARG A 9 -10.17 -1.79 23.43
CA ARG A 9 -8.95 -1.83 24.24
C ARG A 9 -8.71 -0.55 25.06
N GLY A 10 -9.71 0.34 25.14
CA GLY A 10 -9.64 1.59 25.92
C GLY A 10 -8.70 2.64 25.35
N ARG A 11 -8.34 2.56 24.05
CA ARG A 11 -7.27 3.40 23.47
C ARG A 11 -7.69 4.85 23.16
N GLY A 12 -8.98 5.19 23.24
CA GLY A 12 -9.52 6.51 22.88
C GLY A 12 -9.89 6.63 21.39
N ALA A 13 -10.26 7.82 20.94
CA ALA A 13 -10.89 8.05 19.63
C ALA A 13 -9.94 7.98 18.41
N ASP A 14 -8.64 8.25 18.56
CA ASP A 14 -7.69 8.22 17.41
C ASP A 14 -6.30 7.69 17.80
N PRO A 15 -6.19 6.40 18.21
CA PRO A 15 -4.93 5.84 18.68
C PRO A 15 -4.04 5.24 17.57
N ILE A 16 -4.54 5.15 16.34
CA ILE A 16 -3.93 4.39 15.25
C ILE A 16 -4.16 5.15 13.95
N LYS A 17 -3.06 5.43 13.23
CA LYS A 17 -3.10 5.90 11.85
C LYS A 17 -3.08 4.73 10.88
N ALA A 18 -4.09 4.64 10.02
CA ALA A 18 -4.20 3.63 8.97
C ALA A 18 -3.58 4.15 7.67
N LEU A 19 -2.58 3.44 7.14
CA LEU A 19 -1.94 3.79 5.88
C LEU A 19 -2.24 2.71 4.84
N LEU A 20 -2.81 3.11 3.70
CA LEU A 20 -3.04 2.21 2.57
C LEU A 20 -1.78 2.11 1.70
N GLY A 21 -1.40 0.91 1.28
CA GLY A 21 -0.35 0.74 0.28
C GLY A 21 -0.83 1.24 -1.08
N ALA A 22 -0.04 2.06 -1.76
CA ALA A 22 -0.39 2.60 -3.07
C ALA A 22 0.81 2.61 -4.01
N THR A 23 0.57 2.30 -5.27
CA THR A 23 1.56 2.43 -6.35
C THR A 23 0.95 3.39 -7.37
N ALA A 24 1.65 4.48 -7.69
CA ALA A 24 1.19 5.45 -8.67
C ALA A 24 2.20 5.59 -9.81
N VAL A 25 1.71 5.57 -11.04
CA VAL A 25 2.45 5.96 -12.24
C VAL A 25 1.73 7.17 -12.81
N THR A 26 2.42 8.31 -12.83
CA THR A 26 1.78 9.59 -13.15
C THR A 26 2.57 10.41 -14.17
N GLY A 27 1.85 11.32 -14.81
CA GLY A 27 2.33 12.26 -15.80
C GLY A 27 1.44 13.50 -15.82
N ARG A 28 1.75 14.49 -16.66
CA ARG A 28 0.92 15.69 -16.80
C ARG A 28 -0.43 15.37 -17.45
N THR A 29 -0.45 14.34 -18.29
CA THR A 29 -1.66 13.82 -18.93
C THR A 29 -1.80 12.33 -18.67
N ASP A 30 -3.00 11.78 -18.90
CA ASP A 30 -3.22 10.34 -18.84
C ASP A 30 -2.37 9.58 -19.87
N ALA A 31 -2.18 10.16 -21.05
CA ALA A 31 -1.38 9.56 -22.11
C ALA A 31 0.10 9.43 -21.70
N GLU A 32 0.69 10.47 -21.10
CA GLU A 32 2.06 10.41 -20.57
C GLU A 32 2.20 9.34 -19.46
N ALA A 33 1.23 9.27 -18.55
CA ALA A 33 1.23 8.26 -17.49
C ALA A 33 1.12 6.83 -18.06
N GLN A 34 0.30 6.64 -19.09
CA GLN A 34 0.10 5.36 -19.76
C GLN A 34 1.35 4.92 -20.53
N GLU A 35 1.99 5.83 -21.29
CA GLU A 35 3.25 5.55 -22.00
C GLU A 35 4.35 5.13 -21.02
N LYS A 36 4.46 5.83 -19.88
CA LYS A 36 5.39 5.48 -18.80
C LYS A 36 5.08 4.13 -18.18
N PHE A 37 3.81 3.82 -17.95
CA PHE A 37 3.40 2.52 -17.43
C PHE A 37 3.78 1.38 -18.40
N GLU A 38 3.50 1.55 -19.69
CA GLU A 38 3.90 0.60 -20.73
C GLU A 38 5.42 0.44 -20.81
N ASP A 39 6.18 1.52 -20.64
CA ASP A 39 7.63 1.45 -20.53
C ASP A 39 8.08 0.57 -19.36
N TYR A 40 7.54 0.83 -18.16
CA TYR A 40 7.88 0.05 -16.96
C TYR A 40 7.57 -1.43 -17.12
N GLN A 41 6.45 -1.77 -17.79
CA GLN A 41 6.08 -3.16 -18.04
C GLN A 41 7.13 -3.92 -18.85
N ARG A 42 7.89 -3.25 -19.73
CA ARG A 42 8.96 -3.88 -20.53
C ARG A 42 10.11 -4.42 -19.68
N TYR A 43 10.27 -3.91 -18.45
CA TYR A 43 11.37 -4.29 -17.56
C TYR A 43 10.95 -5.26 -16.44
N VAL A 44 9.68 -5.66 -16.41
CA VAL A 44 9.16 -6.57 -15.38
C VAL A 44 9.73 -7.98 -15.57
N SER A 45 10.33 -8.53 -14.52
CA SER A 45 10.74 -9.94 -14.49
C SER A 45 9.61 -10.79 -13.91
N SER A 46 8.98 -11.62 -14.76
CA SER A 46 7.96 -12.58 -14.32
C SER A 46 8.52 -13.60 -13.33
N GLU A 47 9.77 -14.03 -13.50
CA GLU A 47 10.44 -14.94 -12.57
C GLU A 47 10.59 -14.31 -11.18
N ALA A 48 11.11 -13.08 -11.11
CA ALA A 48 11.27 -12.37 -9.84
C ALA A 48 9.91 -12.11 -9.16
N ALA A 49 8.88 -11.78 -9.94
CA ALA A 49 7.51 -11.62 -9.45
C ALA A 49 7.00 -12.91 -8.80
N LEU A 50 7.19 -14.06 -9.45
CA LEU A 50 6.80 -15.36 -8.92
C LEU A 50 7.57 -15.73 -7.65
N VAL A 51 8.89 -15.50 -7.61
CA VAL A 51 9.70 -15.73 -6.39
C VAL A 51 9.20 -14.87 -5.23
N HIS A 52 8.90 -13.60 -5.48
CA HIS A 52 8.35 -12.70 -4.47
C HIS A 52 6.97 -13.19 -3.96
N ALA A 53 6.10 -13.63 -4.86
CA ALA A 53 4.79 -14.16 -4.50
C ALA A 53 4.90 -15.46 -3.69
N ALA A 54 5.75 -16.40 -4.14
CA ALA A 54 6.02 -17.69 -3.50
C ALA A 54 6.42 -17.53 -2.03
N ALA A 55 7.36 -16.61 -1.75
CA ALA A 55 7.80 -16.31 -0.39
C ALA A 55 6.63 -15.87 0.53
N SER A 56 5.67 -15.12 -0.01
CA SER A 56 4.53 -14.64 0.75
C SER A 56 3.38 -15.64 0.87
N MET A 57 3.29 -16.61 -0.04
CA MET A 57 2.24 -17.64 -0.05
C MET A 57 2.68 -18.94 0.62
N GLY A 58 4.00 -19.15 0.76
CA GLY A 58 4.55 -20.42 1.22
C GLY A 58 4.30 -21.57 0.24
N ILE A 59 4.18 -21.25 -1.05
CA ILE A 59 3.97 -22.21 -2.14
C ILE A 59 5.16 -22.08 -3.09
N ASP A 60 5.79 -23.20 -3.43
CA ASP A 60 6.80 -23.24 -4.49
C ASP A 60 6.12 -23.22 -5.86
N LEU A 61 6.05 -22.04 -6.47
CA LEU A 61 5.44 -21.83 -7.78
C LEU A 61 6.30 -22.38 -8.94
N ALA A 62 7.54 -22.78 -8.70
CA ALA A 62 8.36 -23.44 -9.71
C ALA A 62 7.89 -24.89 -9.99
N SER A 63 7.17 -25.49 -9.04
CA SER A 63 6.65 -26.86 -9.15
C SER A 63 5.39 -27.00 -10.03
N PHE A 64 4.82 -25.90 -10.53
CA PHE A 64 3.58 -25.89 -11.33
C PHE A 64 3.83 -25.30 -12.72
N ASP A 65 3.14 -25.79 -13.74
CA ASP A 65 3.10 -25.15 -15.07
C ASP A 65 2.27 -23.85 -15.06
N MET A 66 2.34 -23.07 -16.15
CA MET A 66 1.67 -21.75 -16.23
C MET A 66 0.14 -21.84 -16.12
N ASP A 67 -0.44 -22.88 -16.74
CA ASP A 67 -1.89 -23.10 -16.80
C ASP A 67 -2.36 -24.22 -15.86
N GLU A 68 -1.44 -24.77 -15.08
CA GLU A 68 -1.76 -25.78 -14.06
C GLU A 68 -2.40 -25.10 -12.84
N PRO A 69 -3.53 -25.64 -12.32
CA PRO A 69 -4.10 -25.16 -11.07
C PRO A 69 -3.11 -25.30 -9.92
N VAL A 70 -2.93 -24.23 -9.15
CA VAL A 70 -2.02 -24.25 -8.00
C VAL A 70 -2.69 -24.95 -6.83
N GLU A 71 -2.09 -26.05 -6.39
CA GLU A 71 -2.55 -26.76 -5.20
C GLU A 71 -2.16 -26.02 -3.92
N THR A 72 -3.16 -25.51 -3.21
CA THR A 72 -2.95 -24.79 -1.96
C THR A 72 -3.12 -25.74 -0.78
N GLN A 73 -2.02 -26.16 -0.16
CA GLN A 73 -2.10 -26.88 1.12
C GLN A 73 -2.44 -25.90 2.25
N LYS A 74 -3.16 -26.36 3.28
CA LYS A 74 -3.34 -25.60 4.52
C LYS A 74 -1.98 -25.48 5.21
N SER A 75 -1.27 -24.39 5.00
CA SER A 75 -0.03 -24.07 5.72
C SER A 75 -0.24 -22.93 6.71
N GLN A 76 0.73 -22.72 7.60
CA GLN A 76 0.79 -21.57 8.51
C GLN A 76 1.27 -20.28 7.80
N ALA A 77 1.49 -20.32 6.47
CA ALA A 77 1.85 -19.15 5.67
C ALA A 77 0.65 -18.19 5.54
N ILE A 78 0.85 -17.06 4.85
CA ILE A 78 -0.14 -15.98 4.77
C ILE A 78 -1.38 -16.45 4.00
N VAL A 79 -2.31 -17.08 4.72
CA VAL A 79 -3.59 -17.59 4.23
C VAL A 79 -4.35 -16.50 3.46
N SER A 80 -4.23 -15.24 3.89
CA SER A 80 -4.91 -14.12 3.24
C SER A 80 -4.51 -13.86 1.79
N ASN A 81 -3.27 -14.19 1.39
CA ASN A 81 -2.82 -14.02 0.01
C ASN A 81 -3.39 -15.11 -0.90
N ILE A 82 -3.42 -16.35 -0.40
CA ILE A 82 -4.07 -17.46 -1.08
C ILE A 82 -5.57 -17.20 -1.20
N GLU A 83 -6.22 -16.77 -0.11
CA GLU A 83 -7.62 -16.40 -0.13
C GLU A 83 -7.92 -15.23 -1.08
N ALA A 84 -7.04 -14.23 -1.19
CA ALA A 84 -7.20 -13.14 -2.15
C ALA A 84 -7.15 -13.63 -3.59
N MET A 85 -6.26 -14.57 -3.91
CA MET A 85 -6.25 -15.24 -5.22
C MET A 85 -7.52 -16.05 -5.43
N THR A 86 -7.92 -16.87 -4.46
CA THR A 86 -9.14 -17.67 -4.55
C THR A 86 -10.39 -16.81 -4.74
N ARG A 87 -10.46 -15.63 -4.10
CA ARG A 87 -11.57 -14.68 -4.29
C ARG A 87 -11.56 -14.03 -5.67
N SER A 88 -10.38 -13.70 -6.21
CA SER A 88 -10.27 -12.97 -7.48
C SER A 88 -10.31 -13.86 -8.72
N ALA A 89 -9.69 -15.05 -8.66
CA ALA A 89 -9.50 -15.96 -9.78
C ALA A 89 -10.15 -17.35 -9.57
N GLY A 90 -10.81 -17.57 -8.44
CA GLY A 90 -11.46 -18.84 -8.10
C GLY A 90 -10.52 -19.84 -7.41
N PRO A 91 -11.06 -20.96 -6.88
CA PRO A 91 -10.30 -21.92 -6.08
C PRO A 91 -9.30 -22.78 -6.86
N GLN A 92 -9.25 -22.65 -8.19
CA GLN A 92 -8.37 -23.40 -9.09
C GLN A 92 -7.53 -22.44 -9.94
N TRP A 93 -7.07 -21.36 -9.31
CA TRP A 93 -6.28 -20.34 -9.98
C TRP A 93 -4.92 -20.88 -10.42
N THR A 94 -4.36 -20.32 -11.48
CA THR A 94 -3.09 -20.77 -12.08
C THR A 94 -1.96 -19.77 -11.86
N LYS A 95 -0.72 -20.21 -12.05
CA LYS A 95 0.47 -19.35 -12.01
C LYS A 95 0.40 -18.20 -13.02
N GLY A 96 -0.14 -18.47 -14.21
CA GLY A 96 -0.38 -17.44 -15.24
C GLY A 96 -1.38 -16.38 -14.80
N GLN A 97 -2.46 -16.76 -14.12
CA GLN A 97 -3.43 -15.82 -13.59
C GLN A 97 -2.85 -14.95 -12.46
N LEU A 98 -2.01 -15.53 -11.59
CA LEU A 98 -1.27 -14.76 -10.59
C LEU A 98 -0.36 -13.72 -11.27
N LEU A 99 0.41 -14.13 -12.28
CA LEU A 99 1.29 -13.23 -13.02
C LEU A 99 0.53 -12.11 -13.74
N ALA A 100 -0.64 -12.39 -14.30
CA ALA A 100 -1.49 -11.38 -14.93
C ALA A 100 -1.94 -10.27 -13.95
N GLN A 101 -2.05 -10.57 -12.65
CA GLN A 101 -2.32 -9.57 -11.61
C GLN A 101 -1.06 -8.80 -11.19
N MET A 102 0.13 -9.32 -11.49
CA MET A 102 1.42 -8.75 -11.10
C MET A 102 2.03 -7.88 -12.19
N VAL A 103 1.24 -6.96 -12.75
CA VAL A 103 1.59 -6.16 -13.94
C VAL A 103 2.87 -5.33 -13.80
N LEU A 104 3.29 -4.99 -12.58
CA LEU A 104 4.59 -4.37 -12.26
C LEU A 104 5.40 -5.19 -11.25
N GLY A 105 5.22 -6.52 -11.24
CA GLY A 105 5.88 -7.43 -10.30
C GLY A 105 5.34 -7.39 -8.87
N SER A 106 4.28 -6.62 -8.60
CA SER A 106 3.56 -6.57 -7.33
C SER A 106 2.09 -6.94 -7.53
N ARG A 107 1.48 -7.57 -6.53
CA ARG A 107 0.06 -8.00 -6.56
C ARG A 107 -0.94 -6.86 -6.45
N HIS A 108 -0.50 -5.68 -6.02
CA HIS A 108 -1.38 -4.51 -5.99
C HIS A 108 -1.27 -3.79 -7.34
N PRO A 109 -2.37 -3.69 -8.10
CA PRO A 109 -2.35 -2.98 -9.37
C PRO A 109 -2.01 -1.50 -9.13
N PRO A 110 -1.18 -0.88 -9.98
CA PRO A 110 -0.88 0.54 -9.87
C PRO A 110 -2.08 1.38 -10.29
N TRP A 111 -2.18 2.58 -9.73
CA TRP A 111 -2.98 3.65 -10.31
C TRP A 111 -2.16 4.33 -11.40
N VAL A 112 -2.71 4.39 -12.61
CA VAL A 112 -2.08 5.00 -13.78
C VAL A 112 -2.97 6.13 -14.26
N GLY A 113 -2.41 7.35 -14.34
CA GLY A 113 -3.16 8.50 -14.82
C GLY A 113 -2.48 9.84 -14.58
N SER A 114 -3.10 10.89 -15.07
CA SER A 114 -2.66 12.27 -14.85
C SER A 114 -2.53 12.58 -13.36
N ALA A 115 -1.70 13.56 -13.03
CA ALA A 115 -1.50 13.98 -11.64
C ALA A 115 -2.82 14.39 -10.95
N GLU A 116 -3.75 14.99 -11.69
CA GLU A 116 -5.09 15.33 -11.20
C GLU A 116 -5.90 14.08 -10.85
N ARG A 117 -5.94 13.08 -11.74
CA ARG A 117 -6.66 11.81 -11.47
C ARG A 117 -6.06 11.06 -10.28
N ILE A 118 -4.73 11.06 -10.15
CA ILE A 118 -4.06 10.44 -8.99
C ILE A 118 -4.42 11.20 -7.71
N ALA A 119 -4.44 12.54 -7.72
CA ALA A 119 -4.87 13.33 -6.57
C ALA A 119 -6.34 13.05 -6.20
N ASP A 120 -7.25 12.99 -7.17
CA ASP A 120 -8.66 12.61 -6.97
C ASP A 120 -8.76 11.23 -6.33
N THR A 121 -8.05 10.24 -6.88
CA THR A 121 -8.05 8.86 -6.38
C THR A 121 -7.59 8.78 -4.92
N LEU A 122 -6.53 9.52 -4.56
CA LEU A 122 -6.03 9.56 -3.17
C LEU A 122 -7.06 10.17 -2.22
N MET A 123 -7.72 11.26 -2.62
CA MET A 123 -8.75 11.92 -1.81
C MET A 123 -9.99 11.04 -1.65
N ASP A 124 -10.45 10.40 -2.73
CA ASP A 124 -11.57 9.47 -2.73
C ASP A 124 -11.33 8.29 -1.79
N TRP A 125 -10.15 7.67 -1.85
CA TRP A 125 -9.78 6.59 -0.92
C TRP A 125 -9.71 7.06 0.52
N SER A 126 -9.13 8.24 0.78
CA SER A 126 -9.07 8.80 2.13
C SER A 126 -10.47 9.01 2.72
N GLN A 127 -11.40 9.56 1.93
CA GLN A 127 -12.77 9.81 2.37
C GLN A 127 -13.61 8.54 2.49
N ALA A 128 -13.54 7.63 1.51
CA ALA A 128 -14.40 6.45 1.46
C ALA A 128 -13.95 5.34 2.41
N ALA A 129 -12.65 5.18 2.61
CA ALA A 129 -12.08 4.11 3.44
C ALA A 129 -11.59 4.57 4.82
N ASP A 130 -11.72 5.87 5.14
CA ASP A 130 -11.26 6.48 6.40
C ASP A 130 -9.79 6.15 6.69
N VAL A 131 -8.93 6.36 5.68
CA VAL A 131 -7.48 6.15 5.78
C VAL A 131 -6.76 7.47 5.99
N ASP A 132 -5.77 7.46 6.89
CA ASP A 132 -5.00 8.64 7.29
C ASP A 132 -3.86 8.99 6.32
N GLY A 133 -3.58 8.11 5.36
CA GLY A 133 -2.56 8.35 4.35
C GLY A 133 -2.18 7.11 3.58
N PHE A 134 -1.06 7.22 2.87
CA PHE A 134 -0.62 6.22 1.91
C PHE A 134 0.85 5.88 2.11
N ASN A 135 1.18 4.60 1.97
CA ASN A 135 2.55 4.12 1.86
C ASN A 135 2.85 3.90 0.37
N LEU A 136 3.57 4.84 -0.24
CA LEU A 136 3.87 4.83 -1.66
C LEU A 136 4.97 3.82 -2.00
N SER A 137 4.66 2.92 -2.93
CA SER A 137 5.59 1.94 -3.48
C SER A 137 6.69 2.59 -4.30
N ARG A 138 7.86 1.96 -4.29
CA ARG A 138 9.02 2.32 -5.11
C ARG A 138 8.99 1.49 -6.40
N THR A 139 8.49 2.05 -7.49
CA THR A 139 8.47 1.36 -8.79
C THR A 139 9.78 1.58 -9.54
N VAL A 140 10.08 2.83 -9.89
CA VAL A 140 11.35 3.25 -10.52
C VAL A 140 11.86 4.45 -9.76
N VAL A 141 13.05 4.34 -9.16
CA VAL A 141 13.60 5.35 -8.24
C VAL A 141 14.82 6.02 -8.89
N PRO A 142 14.95 7.36 -8.82
CA PRO A 142 14.09 8.30 -8.07
C PRO A 142 12.82 8.76 -8.79
N GLU A 143 12.69 8.48 -10.07
CA GLU A 143 11.67 9.05 -10.98
C GLU A 143 10.25 9.04 -10.41
N CYS A 144 9.76 7.90 -9.90
CA CYS A 144 8.39 7.79 -9.41
C CYS A 144 8.09 8.75 -8.24
N PHE A 145 9.09 9.07 -7.42
CA PHE A 145 8.94 10.04 -6.35
C PHE A 145 9.04 11.47 -6.87
N ASP A 146 9.98 11.73 -7.78
CA ASP A 146 10.15 13.05 -8.38
C ASP A 146 8.87 13.48 -9.11
N ASP A 147 8.25 12.59 -9.89
CA ASP A 147 6.96 12.85 -10.54
C ASP A 147 5.84 13.13 -9.54
N PHE A 148 5.72 12.28 -8.51
CA PHE A 148 4.66 12.44 -7.51
C PHE A 148 4.82 13.77 -6.75
N ILE A 149 6.06 14.11 -6.37
CA ILE A 149 6.39 15.36 -5.66
C ILE A 149 6.17 16.57 -6.57
N ALA A 150 6.59 16.50 -7.83
CA ALA A 150 6.51 17.64 -8.74
C ALA A 150 5.09 17.88 -9.28
N LEU A 151 4.30 16.82 -9.47
CA LEU A 151 3.01 16.90 -10.17
C LEU A 151 1.81 16.73 -9.24
N VAL A 152 1.84 15.77 -8.31
CA VAL A 152 0.67 15.42 -7.49
C VAL A 152 0.62 16.22 -6.19
N VAL A 153 1.75 16.36 -5.49
CA VAL A 153 1.82 17.09 -4.21
C VAL A 153 1.29 18.53 -4.31
N PRO A 154 1.60 19.34 -5.34
CA PRO A 154 1.06 20.70 -5.45
C PRO A 154 -0.47 20.73 -5.51
N ILE A 155 -1.09 19.79 -6.24
CA ILE A 155 -2.55 19.68 -6.35
C ILE A 155 -3.15 19.33 -4.98
N LEU A 156 -2.55 18.36 -4.26
CA LEU A 156 -3.01 18.00 -2.92
C LEU A 156 -2.83 19.16 -1.92
N GLN A 157 -1.77 19.96 -2.05
CA GLN A 157 -1.56 21.15 -1.23
C GLN A 157 -2.59 22.24 -1.52
N GLU A 158 -2.85 22.53 -2.80
CA GLU A 158 -3.88 23.49 -3.22
C GLU A 158 -5.27 23.11 -2.69
N ARG A 159 -5.57 21.81 -2.67
CA ARG A 159 -6.84 21.27 -2.15
C ARG A 159 -6.86 21.06 -0.64
N GLY A 160 -5.79 21.44 0.08
CA GLY A 160 -5.70 21.30 1.53
C GLY A 160 -5.57 19.87 2.06
N ALA A 161 -5.34 18.89 1.18
CA ALA A 161 -5.19 17.48 1.52
C ALA A 161 -3.74 17.10 1.90
N TYR A 162 -2.76 17.97 1.61
CA TYR A 162 -1.36 17.75 1.97
C TYR A 162 -0.73 19.00 2.60
N LYS A 163 0.16 18.78 3.57
CA LYS A 163 0.84 19.87 4.28
C LYS A 163 1.76 20.66 3.34
N THR A 164 1.89 21.96 3.60
CA THR A 164 2.83 22.86 2.91
C THR A 164 4.14 23.08 3.66
N ALA A 165 4.16 22.76 4.95
CA ALA A 165 5.35 22.81 5.80
C ALA A 165 5.31 21.71 6.87
N TYR A 166 6.47 21.40 7.44
CA TYR A 166 6.55 20.48 8.58
C TYR A 166 6.41 21.26 9.90
N PRO A 167 5.48 20.88 10.79
CA PRO A 167 5.48 21.43 12.13
C PRO A 167 6.71 20.93 12.90
N SER A 168 7.18 21.73 13.86
CA SER A 168 8.32 21.36 14.71
C SER A 168 8.02 20.15 15.61
N GLY A 169 9.06 19.49 16.09
CA GLY A 169 8.95 18.39 17.05
C GLY A 169 9.10 17.00 16.42
N THR A 170 8.76 15.98 17.21
CA THR A 170 9.00 14.57 16.87
C THR A 170 8.03 14.07 15.81
N LEU A 171 8.33 12.91 15.20
CA LEU A 171 7.42 12.24 14.27
C LEU A 171 6.05 11.97 14.91
N ARG A 172 6.01 11.59 16.20
CA ARG A 172 4.75 11.36 16.91
C ARG A 172 3.94 12.65 17.04
N SER A 173 4.59 13.77 17.38
CA SER A 173 3.91 15.07 17.42
C SER A 173 3.31 15.43 16.05
N LYS A 174 4.02 15.15 14.97
CA LYS A 174 3.56 15.42 13.59
C LYS A 174 2.36 14.56 13.17
N LEU A 175 2.27 13.33 13.67
CA LEU A 175 1.21 12.38 13.28
C LEU A 175 0.00 12.39 14.23
N PHE A 176 0.21 12.65 15.51
CA PHE A 176 -0.81 12.49 16.57
C PHE A 176 -1.00 13.74 17.43
N GLY A 177 -0.26 14.83 17.18
CA GLY A 177 -0.37 16.07 17.95
C GLY A 177 0.30 16.04 19.33
N HIS A 178 0.91 14.93 19.76
CA HIS A 178 1.57 14.81 21.06
C HIS A 178 2.93 14.07 20.99
N ALA A 179 3.90 14.49 21.80
CA ALA A 179 5.28 14.01 21.70
C ALA A 179 5.51 12.61 22.32
N ARG A 180 4.73 12.25 23.34
CA ARG A 180 4.84 10.98 24.08
C ARG A 180 3.61 10.12 23.86
N LEU A 181 3.69 8.84 24.21
CA LEU A 181 2.54 7.93 24.15
C LEU A 181 1.40 8.42 25.08
N PRO A 182 0.12 8.27 24.70
CA PRO A 182 -0.97 8.56 25.62
C PRO A 182 -1.01 7.52 26.75
N ALA A 183 -1.67 7.85 27.87
CA ALA A 183 -1.85 6.92 28.99
C ALA A 183 -2.61 5.64 28.58
N SER A 184 -3.44 5.75 27.53
CA SER A 184 -4.19 4.64 26.96
C SER A 184 -3.34 3.64 26.15
N HIS A 185 -2.05 3.92 25.95
CA HIS A 185 -1.14 3.02 25.26
C HIS A 185 -0.45 2.05 26.24
N ALA A 186 -0.37 0.75 25.91
CA ALA A 186 0.20 -0.29 26.79
C ALA A 186 1.57 0.04 27.40
N ALA A 187 2.43 0.72 26.66
CA ALA A 187 3.75 1.15 27.16
C ALA A 187 3.70 2.18 28.31
N ASP A 188 2.57 2.83 28.57
CA ASP A 188 2.40 3.74 29.70
C ASP A 188 2.61 3.02 31.04
N GLY A 189 2.16 1.77 31.17
CA GLY A 189 2.36 0.94 32.36
C GLY A 189 3.83 0.61 32.69
N HIS A 190 4.77 0.97 31.80
CA HIS A 190 6.21 0.82 32.02
C HIS A 190 6.91 2.16 32.29
N ARG A 191 6.17 3.28 32.40
CA ARG A 191 6.76 4.56 32.80
C ARG A 191 7.18 4.50 34.25
N ARG A 192 8.48 4.65 34.49
CA ARG A 192 8.99 4.91 35.83
C ARG A 192 8.55 6.33 36.20
N LEU A 193 7.81 6.46 37.30
CA LEU A 193 7.59 7.76 37.91
C LEU A 193 8.98 8.33 38.24
N ALA A 194 9.23 9.56 37.81
CA ALA A 194 10.44 10.26 38.25
C ALA A 194 10.34 10.39 39.78
N VAL A 195 11.30 9.82 40.49
CA VAL A 195 11.51 10.02 41.93
C VAL A 195 12.00 11.44 42.14
#